data_AF-A0A141RNN1-F1
#
_entry.id   AF-A0A141RNN1-F1
#
_cell.length_a   1.000
_cell.length_b   1.000
_cell.length_c   1.000
_cell.angle_alpha   90.00
_cell.angle_beta   90.00
_cell.angle_gamma   90.00
#
_symmetry.space_group_name_H-M   'P 1'
#
loop_
_entity.id
_entity.type
_entity.pdbx_description
1 polymer ?
#
loop_
_entity_poly.entity_id
_entity_poly.type
_entity_poly.pdbx_seq_one_letter_code
_entity_poly.pdbx_strand_id
1 'polypeptide(L)' 'MAWHTVQETLKLTGKSRSQLYRDMAKGLVSYRTGKNDRREFETSELIRAYGELRTSETPKRH' A
#
# COMPACT_ATOMS: atom_id res chain seq x y z
N MET A 1 -12.54 5.21 2.84
CA MET A 1 -11.50 4.20 2.51
C MET A 1 -10.33 4.30 3.48
N ALA A 2 -9.47 3.28 3.56
CA ALA A 2 -8.35 3.19 4.52
C ALA A 2 -7.00 3.57 3.88
N TRP A 3 -6.11 4.15 4.70
CA TRP A 3 -4.72 4.48 4.35
C TRP A 3 -3.77 3.44 4.94
N HIS A 4 -2.83 2.96 4.14
CA HIS A 4 -1.92 1.88 4.48
C HIS A 4 -0.48 2.35 4.42
N THR A 5 0.31 1.99 5.42
CA THR A 5 1.77 2.16 5.37
C THR A 5 2.38 1.33 4.25
N VAL A 6 3.66 1.58 3.95
CA VAL A 6 4.46 0.71 3.07
C VAL A 6 4.35 -0.76 3.50
N GLN A 7 4.45 -1.07 4.78
CA GLN A 7 4.46 -2.47 5.24
C GLN A 7 3.11 -3.17 5.02
N GLU A 8 2.00 -2.49 5.29
CA GLU A 8 0.65 -3.01 5.04
C GLU A 8 0.41 -3.17 3.54
N THR A 9 0.87 -2.21 2.72
CA THR A 9 0.79 -2.27 1.26
C THR A 9 1.48 -3.53 0.71
N LEU A 10 2.67 -3.90 1.22
CA LEU A 10 3.35 -5.12 0.79
C LEU A 10 2.55 -6.38 1.12
N LYS A 11 1.87 -6.41 2.28
CA LYS A 11 1.00 -7.53 2.67
C LYS A 11 -0.24 -7.63 1.78
N LEU A 12 -0.90 -6.50 1.53
CA LEU A 12 -2.12 -6.40 0.74
C LEU A 12 -1.88 -6.69 -0.74
N THR A 13 -0.79 -6.19 -1.31
CA THR A 13 -0.51 -6.34 -2.75
C THR A 13 0.30 -7.59 -3.08
N GLY A 14 0.99 -8.16 -2.08
CA GLY A 14 1.95 -9.24 -2.28
C GLY A 14 3.22 -8.85 -3.03
N LYS A 15 3.42 -7.55 -3.29
CA LYS A 15 4.59 -7.05 -4.01
C LYS A 15 5.80 -7.00 -3.09
N SER A 16 6.99 -7.08 -3.69
CA SER A 16 8.23 -6.82 -2.96
C SER A 16 8.41 -5.32 -2.72
N ARG A 17 9.19 -4.98 -1.69
CA ARG A 17 9.50 -3.58 -1.34
C ARG A 17 10.19 -2.84 -2.49
N SER A 18 11.11 -3.51 -3.18
CA SER A 18 11.84 -2.91 -4.32
C SER A 18 10.92 -2.65 -5.51
N GLN A 19 9.95 -3.53 -5.78
CA GLN A 19 8.94 -3.29 -6.81
C GLN A 19 8.09 -2.07 -6.47
N LEU A 20 7.57 -2.01 -5.24
CA LEU A 20 6.74 -0.89 -4.80
C LEU A 20 7.48 0.46 -4.93
N TYR A 21 8.76 0.54 -4.56
CA TYR A 21 9.54 1.77 -4.75
C TYR A 21 9.80 2.11 -6.23
N ARG A 22 10.01 1.12 -7.10
CA ARG A 22 10.10 1.36 -8.55
C ARG A 22 8.77 1.89 -9.09
N ASP A 23 7.66 1.36 -8.62
CA ASP A 23 6.33 1.79 -9.04
C ASP A 23 6.04 3.22 -8.60
N MET A 24 6.45 3.60 -7.37
CA MET A 24 6.43 5.01 -6.94
C MET A 24 7.29 5.90 -7.83
N ALA A 25 8.52 5.48 -8.14
CA ALA A 25 9.43 6.26 -8.98
C ALA A 25 8.91 6.43 -10.42
N LYS A 26 8.12 5.47 -10.91
CA LYS A 26 7.46 5.50 -12.22
C LYS A 26 6.11 6.24 -12.21
N GLY A 27 5.62 6.69 -11.05
CA GLY A 27 4.30 7.30 -10.91
C GLY A 27 3.14 6.32 -11.11
N LEU A 28 3.39 5.01 -11.03
CA LEU A 28 2.33 4.00 -11.13
C LEU A 28 1.41 4.04 -9.92
N VAL A 29 1.93 4.42 -8.75
CA VAL A 29 1.19 4.52 -7.50
C VAL A 29 1.49 5.85 -6.81
N SER A 30 0.44 6.50 -6.35
CA SER A 30 0.48 7.74 -5.58
C SER A 30 0.50 7.44 -4.08
N TYR A 31 1.15 8.31 -3.32
CA TYR A 31 1.18 8.24 -1.86
C TYR A 31 1.12 9.63 -1.28
N ARG A 32 0.73 9.71 -0.01
CA ARG A 32 0.90 10.91 0.80
C ARG A 32 1.97 10.69 1.86
N THR A 33 2.49 11.78 2.40
CA THR A 33 3.26 11.76 3.64
C THR A 33 2.28 11.88 4.80
N GLY A 34 2.20 10.83 5.64
CA GLY A 34 1.36 10.79 6.83
C GLY A 34 1.99 11.47 8.04
N LYS A 35 1.34 11.36 9.21
CA LYS A 35 1.69 12.10 10.45
C LYS A 35 3.10 11.85 11.00
N ASN A 36 3.75 10.76 10.58
CA ASN A 36 5.08 10.33 11.06
C ASN A 36 6.14 10.38 9.95
N ASP A 37 5.97 11.24 8.95
CA ASP A 37 6.77 11.28 7.72
C ASP A 37 6.84 9.95 6.96
N ARG A 38 5.87 9.07 7.23
CA ARG A 38 5.74 7.78 6.56
C ARG A 38 4.88 7.90 5.32
N ARG A 39 5.29 7.21 4.26
CA ARG A 39 4.48 7.10 3.04
C ARG A 39 3.26 6.21 3.30
N GLU A 40 2.09 6.73 2.94
CA GLU A 40 0.81 6.05 3.07
C GLU A 40 0.08 6.00 1.72
N PHE A 41 -0.59 4.88 1.46
CA PHE A 41 -1.27 4.57 0.21
C PHE A 41 -2.76 4.38 0.47
N GLU A 42 -3.60 4.97 -0.36
CA GLU A 42 -5.04 4.77 -0.26
C GLU A 42 -5.45 3.41 -0.83
N THR A 43 -6.43 2.74 -0.23
CA THR A 43 -6.93 1.44 -0.70
C THR A 43 -7.38 1.45 -2.17
N SER A 44 -8.10 2.49 -2.63
CA SER A 44 -8.51 2.67 -4.04
C SER A 44 -7.32 2.73 -4.97
N GLU A 45 -6.28 3.48 -4.59
CA GLU A 45 -5.09 3.66 -5.40
C GLU A 45 -4.35 2.34 -5.56
N LEU A 46 -4.27 1.54 -4.49
CA LEU A 46 -3.72 0.19 -4.56
C LEU A 46 -4.55 -0.73 -5.45
N ILE A 47 -5.88 -0.66 -5.39
CA ILE A 47 -6.77 -1.44 -6.27
C ILE A 47 -6.62 -1.02 -7.73
N ARG A 48 -6.52 0.29 -7.99
CA ARG A 48 -6.32 0.83 -9.35
C ARG A 48 -4.99 0.36 -9.95
N ALA A 49 -3.92 0.39 -9.16
CA ALA A 49 -2.56 0.07 -9.63
C ALA A 49 -2.30 -1.44 -9.72
N TYR A 50 -2.88 -2.24 -8.82
CA TYR A 50 -2.52 -3.64 -8.64
C TYR A 50 -3.68 -4.63 -8.78
N GLY A 51 -4.90 -4.15 -8.94
CA GLY A 51 -6.10 -4.99 -8.96
C GLY A 51 -6.55 -5.39 -7.56
N GLU A 52 -7.31 -6.48 -7.49
CA GLU A 52 -7.85 -6.99 -6.22
C GLU A 52 -6.73 -7.24 -5.20
N LEU A 53 -6.90 -6.68 -4.01
CA LEU A 53 -5.93 -6.83 -2.93
C LEU A 53 -6.14 -8.18 -2.25
N ARG A 54 -5.04 -8.76 -1.77
CA ARG A 54 -5.08 -9.95 -0.92
C ARG A 54 -5.95 -9.63 0.29
N THR A 55 -6.91 -10.49 0.55
CA THR A 55 -7.67 -10.49 1.81
C THR A 55 -6.69 -10.80 2.92
N SER A 56 -6.08 -9.75 3.49
CA SER A 56 -5.43 -9.90 4.78
C SER A 56 -6.56 -10.17 5.77
N GLU A 57 -6.72 -11.41 6.21
CA GLU A 57 -7.28 -11.64 7.54
C GLU A 57 -6.47 -10.76 8.48
N THR A 58 -7.03 -9.60 8.82
CA THR A 58 -6.42 -8.71 9.78
C THR A 58 -6.51 -9.48 11.08
N PRO A 59 -5.40 -9.83 11.77
CA PRO A 59 -5.54 -10.35 13.11
C PRO A 59 -6.20 -9.23 13.91
N LYS A 60 -7.47 -9.46 14.26
CA LYS A 60 -8.22 -8.63 15.19
C LYS A 60 -7.37 -8.60 16.45
N ARG A 61 -6.68 -7.48 16.69
CA ARG A 61 -5.95 -7.30 17.96
C ARG A 61 -7.02 -7.35 19.06
N HIS A 62 -7.04 -8.45 19.80
CA HIS A 62 -7.78 -8.63 21.04
C HIS A 62 -7.15 -7.78 22.14
#